data_AF-A0A563DZV2-F1
#
_entry.id   AF-A0A563DZV2-F1
#
_cell.length_a   1.000
_cell.length_b   1.000
_cell.length_c   1.000
_cell.angle_alpha   90.00
_cell.angle_beta   90.00
_cell.angle_gamma   90.00
#
_symmetry.space_group_name_H-M   'P 1'
#
loop_
_entity.id
_entity.type
_entity.pdbx_description
1 polymer ?
#
loop_
_entity_poly.entity_id
_entity_poly.type
_entity_poly.pdbx_seq_one_letter_code
_entity_poly.pdbx_strand_id
1 'polypeptide(L)'
;MELEPDAAIANWAISYFRSHGPATLRDLLWWTGLRHKDVQPLWDDITGSLERLVVDGVDYYLDPATLPQCEALSRATTDPLLTVAFDEILLGFQARSAVLHPDHFEAVVPGRNGMFRPVVIDGGRAIGTWSRDRHTGMTVDPFHGVVSGKVARALPRLARNPPG
;
A
#
# COMPACT_ATOMS: atom_id res chain seq x y z
N MET A 1 22.40 11.28 19.34
CA MET A 1 21.52 12.23 20.03
C MET A 1 20.34 11.41 20.49
N GLU A 2 20.11 11.35 21.78
CA GLU A 2 18.94 10.67 22.34
C GLU A 2 17.74 11.64 22.28
N LEU A 3 16.54 11.11 22.03
CA LEU A 3 15.31 11.90 21.96
C LEU A 3 14.47 11.59 23.18
N GLU A 4 13.85 12.61 23.76
CA GLU A 4 12.80 12.42 24.76
C GLU A 4 11.66 11.56 24.18
N PRO A 5 11.00 10.69 24.98
CA PRO A 5 10.08 9.69 24.46
C PRO A 5 8.98 10.25 23.54
N ASP A 6 8.37 11.36 23.93
CA ASP A 6 7.29 12.01 23.18
C ASP A 6 7.81 12.58 21.84
N ALA A 7 9.02 13.15 21.84
CA ALA A 7 9.66 13.62 20.61
C ALA A 7 10.03 12.45 19.69
N ALA A 8 10.41 11.28 20.22
CA ALA A 8 10.62 10.08 19.41
C ALA A 8 9.31 9.56 18.78
N ILE A 9 8.21 9.55 19.55
CA ILE A 9 6.87 9.14 19.08
C ILE A 9 6.39 10.07 17.97
N ALA A 10 6.46 11.39 18.18
CA ALA A 10 6.02 12.39 17.21
C ALA A 10 6.84 12.32 15.90
N ASN A 11 8.17 12.22 15.98
CA ASN A 11 9.02 12.08 14.80
C ASN A 11 8.74 10.79 14.02
N TRP A 12 8.46 9.67 14.70
CA TRP A 12 8.07 8.42 14.03
C TRP A 12 6.72 8.58 13.32
N ALA A 13 5.71 9.12 13.99
CA ALA A 13 4.38 9.33 13.41
C ALA A 13 4.41 10.25 12.18
N ILE A 14 5.13 11.38 12.24
CA ILE A 14 5.34 12.27 11.10
C ILE A 14 6.06 11.52 9.96
N SER A 15 7.11 10.75 10.26
CA SER A 15 7.86 9.98 9.26
C SER A 15 6.99 8.91 8.58
N TYR A 16 6.08 8.26 9.31
CA TYR A 16 5.10 7.33 8.74
C TYR A 16 4.17 8.05 7.76
N PHE A 17 3.51 9.15 8.16
CA PHE A 17 2.60 9.87 7.25
C PHE A 17 3.31 10.48 6.03
N ARG A 18 4.59 10.86 6.13
CA ARG A 18 5.36 11.33 4.98
C ARG A 18 5.80 10.23 4.00
N SER A 19 5.87 8.98 4.45
CA SER A 19 6.29 7.83 3.62
C SER A 19 5.14 6.96 3.13
N HIS A 20 4.03 6.91 3.89
CA HIS A 20 2.85 6.07 3.62
C HIS A 20 1.57 6.90 3.36
N GLY A 21 1.65 8.24 3.41
CA GLY A 21 0.49 9.10 3.18
C GLY A 21 -0.10 9.01 1.77
N PRO A 22 -1.43 9.06 1.58
CA PRO A 22 -2.45 9.35 2.60
C PRO A 22 -2.79 8.14 3.47
N ALA A 23 -2.64 8.28 4.80
CA ALA A 23 -2.92 7.22 5.77
C ALA A 23 -3.75 7.76 6.95
N THR A 24 -4.49 6.89 7.65
CA THR A 24 -5.29 7.29 8.83
C THR A 24 -4.50 7.08 10.13
N LEU A 25 -4.96 7.67 11.25
CA LEU A 25 -4.47 7.35 12.60
C LEU A 25 -4.52 5.83 12.88
N ARG A 26 -5.53 5.13 12.37
CA ARG A 26 -5.69 3.68 12.58
C ARG A 26 -4.62 2.87 11.83
N ASP A 27 -4.21 3.33 10.64
CA ASP A 27 -3.14 2.69 9.87
C ASP A 27 -1.77 2.95 10.53
N LEU A 28 -1.51 4.17 11.01
CA LEU A 28 -0.33 4.51 11.83
C LEU A 28 -0.19 3.57 13.03
N LEU A 29 -1.23 3.47 13.88
CA LEU A 29 -1.19 2.66 15.09
C LEU A 29 -1.02 1.16 14.79
N TRP A 30 -1.59 0.68 13.68
CA TRP A 30 -1.49 -0.71 13.28
C TRP A 30 -0.13 -1.06 12.66
N TRP A 31 0.48 -0.18 11.87
CA TRP A 31 1.79 -0.41 11.24
C TRP A 31 2.95 -0.21 12.23
N THR A 32 2.90 0.84 13.06
CA THR A 32 3.97 1.14 14.04
C THR A 32 3.88 0.34 15.34
N GLY A 33 2.70 -0.17 15.69
CA GLY A 33 2.43 -0.75 17.01
C GLY A 33 2.37 0.27 18.15
N LEU A 34 2.44 1.58 17.87
CA LEU A 34 2.24 2.65 18.86
C LEU A 34 0.84 2.55 19.47
N ARG A 35 0.71 2.92 20.75
CA ARG A 35 -0.58 2.88 21.45
C ARG A 35 -1.28 4.22 21.32
N HIS A 36 -2.58 4.22 21.04
CA HIS A 36 -3.40 5.43 20.89
C HIS A 36 -3.22 6.43 22.04
N LYS A 37 -3.08 5.95 23.28
CA LYS A 37 -2.91 6.80 24.47
C LYS A 37 -1.57 7.56 24.53
N ASP A 38 -0.55 7.13 23.78
CA ASP A 38 0.76 7.78 23.72
C ASP A 38 0.83 8.75 22.52
N VAL A 39 0.05 8.49 21.46
CA VAL A 39 -0.04 9.34 20.26
C VAL A 39 -1.03 10.49 20.44
N GLN A 40 -2.17 10.26 21.10
CA GLN A 40 -3.25 11.24 21.24
C GLN A 40 -2.86 12.57 21.91
N PRO A 41 -1.99 12.62 22.94
CA PRO A 41 -1.55 13.89 23.52
C PRO A 41 -0.69 14.74 22.58
N LEU A 42 -0.09 14.12 21.56
CA LEU A 42 0.86 14.73 20.62
C LEU A 42 0.24 14.97 19.24
N TRP A 43 -1.07 14.77 19.10
CA TRP A 43 -1.73 14.68 17.80
C TRP A 43 -1.68 15.99 17.01
N ASP A 44 -1.80 17.13 17.68
CA ASP A 44 -1.72 18.45 17.05
C ASP A 44 -0.29 18.78 16.61
N ASP A 45 0.73 18.39 17.38
CA ASP A 45 2.15 18.53 16.99
C ASP A 45 2.52 17.63 15.80
N ILE A 46 2.00 16.40 15.77
CA ILE A 46 2.18 15.45 14.67
C ILE A 46 1.52 15.98 13.40
N THR A 47 0.25 16.40 13.49
CA THR A 47 -0.55 16.76 12.31
C THR A 47 -0.35 18.19 11.84
N GLY A 48 0.14 19.11 12.69
CA GLY A 48 0.45 20.48 12.32
C GLY A 48 1.58 20.66 11.30
N SER A 49 2.28 19.58 10.92
CA SER A 49 3.30 19.56 9.85
C SER A 49 2.93 18.65 8.66
N LEU A 50 1.65 18.26 8.57
CA LEU A 50 1.07 17.36 7.58
C LEU A 50 -0.14 18.01 6.91
N GLU A 51 -0.49 17.51 5.73
CA GLU A 51 -1.72 17.88 5.04
C GLU A 51 -2.87 16.96 5.47
N ARG A 52 -4.12 17.44 5.43
CA ARG A 52 -5.32 16.66 5.81
C ARG A 52 -6.32 16.57 4.65
N LEU A 53 -6.59 15.35 4.21
CA LEU A 53 -7.63 15.04 3.24
C LEU A 53 -8.81 14.33 3.92
N VAL A 54 -10.04 14.68 3.53
CA VAL A 54 -11.25 13.99 3.96
C VAL A 54 -11.80 13.19 2.78
N VAL A 55 -11.86 11.86 2.93
CA VAL A 55 -12.39 10.95 1.90
C VAL A 55 -13.46 10.07 2.55
N ASP A 56 -14.68 10.09 2.01
CA ASP A 56 -15.85 9.38 2.54
C ASP A 56 -16.11 9.58 4.04
N GLY A 57 -15.76 10.76 4.57
CA GLY A 57 -15.88 11.13 5.98
C GLY A 57 -14.74 10.65 6.89
N VAL A 58 -13.68 10.06 6.32
CA VAL A 58 -12.48 9.60 7.02
C VAL A 58 -11.32 10.57 6.80
N ASP A 59 -10.59 10.88 7.87
CA ASP A 59 -9.40 11.74 7.85
C ASP A 59 -8.13 10.96 7.46
N TYR A 60 -7.47 11.43 6.41
CA TYR A 60 -6.19 10.95 5.91
C TYR A 60 -5.13 12.04 5.99
N TYR A 61 -3.92 11.66 6.37
CA TYR A 61 -2.78 12.56 6.52
C TYR A 61 -1.62 12.14 5.62
N LEU A 62 -0.92 13.14 5.05
CA LEU A 62 0.18 12.95 4.10
C LEU A 62 1.20 14.11 4.18
N ASP A 63 2.34 13.95 3.50
CA ASP A 63 3.25 15.07 3.24
C ASP A 63 2.58 16.12 2.32
N PRO A 64 2.54 17.41 2.70
CA PRO A 64 2.06 18.48 1.81
C PRO A 64 2.79 18.53 0.46
N ALA A 65 4.07 18.12 0.40
CA ALA A 65 4.85 18.05 -0.83
C ALA A 65 4.32 17.01 -1.85
N THR A 66 3.44 16.11 -1.44
CA THR A 66 2.79 15.13 -2.33
C THR A 66 1.66 15.75 -3.15
N LEU A 67 0.92 16.75 -2.62
CA LEU A 67 -0.23 17.35 -3.34
C LEU A 67 0.13 17.94 -4.71
N PRO A 68 1.21 18.73 -4.88
CA PRO A 68 1.62 19.23 -6.19
C PRO A 68 2.03 18.12 -7.19
N GLN A 69 2.27 16.91 -6.70
CA GLN A 69 2.75 15.78 -7.49
C GLN A 69 1.64 14.78 -7.86
N CYS A 70 0.45 14.85 -7.23
CA CYS A 70 -0.63 13.87 -7.39
C CYS A 70 -0.99 13.53 -8.84
N GLU A 71 -1.03 14.52 -9.74
CA GLU A 71 -1.35 14.29 -11.16
C GLU A 71 -0.25 13.52 -11.91
N ALA A 72 1.02 13.77 -11.57
CA ALA A 72 2.16 13.03 -12.12
C ALA A 72 2.27 11.62 -11.54
N LEU A 73 2.05 11.48 -10.23
CA LEU A 73 2.03 10.19 -9.54
C LEU A 73 0.91 9.29 -10.07
N SER A 74 -0.31 9.83 -10.23
CA SER A 74 -1.46 9.11 -10.80
C SER A 74 -1.17 8.54 -12.20
N ARG A 75 -0.52 9.34 -13.07
CA ARG A 75 -0.04 8.86 -14.38
C ARG A 75 0.99 7.73 -14.24
N ALA A 76 1.95 7.86 -13.33
CA ALA A 76 2.97 6.83 -13.10
C ALA A 76 2.37 5.50 -12.58
N THR A 77 1.38 5.55 -11.68
CA THR A 77 0.68 4.36 -11.15
C THR A 77 -0.34 3.75 -12.10
N THR A 78 -0.51 4.31 -13.31
CA THR A 78 -1.45 3.79 -14.31
C THR A 78 -0.89 2.56 -15.06
N ASP A 79 0.41 2.27 -14.99
CA ASP A 79 1.05 1.16 -15.72
C ASP A 79 1.00 -0.20 -14.99
N PRO A 80 0.79 -1.34 -15.70
CA PRO A 80 0.77 -2.65 -15.08
C PRO A 80 2.11 -3.02 -14.45
N LEU A 81 2.05 -3.57 -13.24
CA LEU A 81 3.20 -4.04 -12.48
C LEU A 81 2.93 -5.38 -11.78
N LEU A 82 4.01 -6.04 -11.39
CA LEU A 82 4.01 -7.22 -10.52
C LEU A 82 4.57 -6.78 -9.16
N THR A 83 3.94 -7.17 -8.05
CA THR A 83 4.50 -6.98 -6.70
C THR A 83 5.35 -8.18 -6.29
N VAL A 84 6.15 -8.03 -5.22
CA VAL A 84 6.67 -9.19 -4.48
C VAL A 84 5.59 -9.81 -3.60
N ALA A 85 5.89 -10.97 -3.00
CA ALA A 85 5.16 -11.43 -1.82
C ALA A 85 5.47 -10.49 -0.64
N PHE A 86 4.49 -10.22 0.23
CA PHE A 86 4.65 -9.27 1.35
C PHE A 86 5.01 -7.83 0.93
N ASP A 87 4.51 -7.37 -0.21
CA ASP A 87 4.76 -6.01 -0.72
C ASP A 87 4.04 -4.92 0.11
N GLU A 88 4.71 -3.81 0.40
CA GLU A 88 4.17 -2.70 1.19
C GLU A 88 2.93 -2.04 0.56
N ILE A 89 2.70 -2.15 -0.74
CA ILE A 89 1.45 -1.69 -1.35
C ILE A 89 0.21 -2.47 -0.85
N LEU A 90 0.42 -3.64 -0.24
CA LEU A 90 -0.59 -4.42 0.48
C LEU A 90 -0.34 -4.49 2.00
N LEU A 91 0.87 -4.21 2.49
CA LEU A 91 1.19 -4.27 3.92
C LEU A 91 1.14 -2.93 4.66
N GLY A 92 1.40 -1.79 4.02
CA GLY A 92 1.53 -0.47 4.68
C GLY A 92 0.28 0.08 5.39
N PHE A 93 -0.89 -0.51 5.14
CA PHE A 93 -2.19 -0.05 5.60
C PHE A 93 -3.01 -1.17 6.24
N GLN A 94 -3.83 -0.84 7.25
CA GLN A 94 -4.81 -1.78 7.78
C GLN A 94 -5.99 -1.92 6.80
N ALA A 95 -6.48 -0.80 6.27
CA ALA A 95 -7.52 -0.77 5.24
C ALA A 95 -6.92 -0.89 3.83
N ARG A 96 -7.11 -2.06 3.20
CA ARG A 96 -6.50 -2.40 1.90
C ARG A 96 -7.40 -2.13 0.68
N SER A 97 -8.61 -1.63 0.90
CA SER A 97 -9.68 -1.48 -0.10
C SER A 97 -9.37 -0.53 -1.27
N ALA A 98 -8.38 0.35 -1.12
CA ALA A 98 -7.88 1.18 -2.22
C ALA A 98 -7.23 0.33 -3.33
N VAL A 99 -6.46 -0.69 -2.94
CA VAL A 99 -5.64 -1.54 -3.84
C VAL A 99 -6.32 -2.89 -4.09
N LEU A 100 -6.90 -3.53 -3.07
CA LEU A 100 -7.44 -4.88 -3.12
C LEU A 100 -8.91 -4.90 -2.67
N HIS A 101 -9.82 -5.34 -3.54
CA HIS A 101 -11.24 -5.48 -3.18
C HIS A 101 -11.41 -6.54 -2.07
N PRO A 102 -12.26 -6.33 -1.05
CA PRO A 102 -12.41 -7.26 0.07
C PRO A 102 -12.69 -8.71 -0.33
N ASP A 103 -13.51 -8.92 -1.38
CA ASP A 103 -13.89 -10.24 -1.89
C ASP A 103 -12.71 -11.04 -2.47
N HIS A 104 -11.57 -10.38 -2.73
CA HIS A 104 -10.35 -11.02 -3.24
C HIS A 104 -9.29 -11.22 -2.14
N PHE A 105 -9.59 -10.82 -0.89
CA PHE A 105 -8.63 -10.90 0.21
C PHE A 105 -8.15 -12.34 0.46
N GLU A 106 -9.02 -13.35 0.36
CA GLU A 106 -8.63 -14.76 0.56
C GLU A 106 -7.83 -15.33 -0.63
N ALA A 107 -8.01 -14.80 -1.84
CA ALA A 107 -7.17 -15.18 -2.98
C ALA A 107 -5.72 -14.71 -2.81
N VAL A 108 -5.51 -13.58 -2.13
CA VAL A 108 -4.19 -12.99 -1.82
C VAL A 108 -3.61 -13.49 -0.48
N VAL A 109 -4.45 -13.74 0.51
CA VAL A 109 -4.09 -14.18 1.88
C VAL A 109 -4.86 -15.47 2.25
N PRO A 110 -4.53 -16.63 1.63
CA PRO A 110 -5.28 -17.89 1.80
C PRO A 110 -5.36 -18.34 3.26
N GLY A 111 -6.56 -18.68 3.74
CA GLY A 111 -6.77 -19.11 5.12
C GLY A 111 -6.41 -18.07 6.19
N ARG A 112 -6.16 -16.81 5.79
CA ARG A 112 -5.79 -15.68 6.67
C ARG A 112 -4.54 -15.94 7.53
N ASN A 113 -3.66 -16.84 7.11
CA ASN A 113 -2.52 -17.34 7.88
C ASN A 113 -1.29 -16.40 7.95
N GLY A 114 -1.42 -15.16 7.49
CA GLY A 114 -0.34 -14.17 7.44
C GLY A 114 0.54 -14.21 6.18
N MET A 115 0.39 -15.21 5.30
CA MET A 115 1.12 -15.23 4.02
C MET A 115 0.43 -14.36 2.96
N PHE A 116 1.14 -13.38 2.40
CA PHE A 116 0.65 -12.51 1.34
C PHE A 116 1.25 -12.91 -0.01
N ARG A 117 0.41 -13.42 -0.92
CA ARG A 117 0.81 -13.74 -2.29
C ARG A 117 1.18 -12.48 -3.08
N PRO A 118 2.10 -12.57 -4.05
CA PRO A 118 2.36 -11.48 -4.97
C PRO A 118 1.17 -11.26 -5.92
N VAL A 119 0.89 -10.01 -6.25
CA VAL A 119 -0.26 -9.60 -7.06
C VAL A 119 0.15 -8.94 -8.37
N VAL A 120 -0.74 -9.03 -9.36
CA VAL A 120 -0.69 -8.22 -10.57
C VAL A 120 -1.53 -6.98 -10.33
N ILE A 121 -0.95 -5.80 -10.56
CA ILE A 121 -1.61 -4.51 -10.39
C ILE A 121 -1.75 -3.83 -11.75
N ASP A 122 -2.90 -3.20 -12.00
CA ASP A 122 -3.17 -2.29 -13.13
C ASP A 122 -3.99 -1.09 -12.61
N GLY A 123 -3.66 0.13 -13.04
CA GLY A 123 -4.33 1.35 -12.55
C GLY A 123 -4.34 1.52 -11.02
N GLY A 124 -3.29 1.06 -10.32
CA GLY A 124 -3.21 1.06 -8.86
C GLY A 124 -4.03 0.00 -8.12
N ARG A 125 -4.76 -0.88 -8.83
CA ARG A 125 -5.57 -1.96 -8.24
C ARG A 125 -5.03 -3.34 -8.55
N ALA A 126 -5.08 -4.23 -7.56
CA ALA A 126 -4.80 -5.65 -7.72
C ALA A 126 -5.94 -6.33 -8.51
N ILE A 127 -5.58 -7.03 -9.58
CA ILE A 127 -6.51 -7.69 -10.51
C ILE A 127 -6.35 -9.22 -10.57
N GLY A 128 -5.35 -9.76 -9.87
CA GLY A 128 -5.05 -11.18 -9.78
C GLY A 128 -3.83 -11.45 -8.90
N THR A 129 -3.58 -12.72 -8.60
CA THR A 129 -2.27 -13.16 -8.09
C THR A 129 -1.37 -13.62 -9.23
N TRP A 130 -0.07 -13.73 -9.00
CA TRP A 130 0.83 -14.45 -9.90
C TRP A 130 1.70 -15.45 -9.15
N SER A 131 2.29 -16.37 -9.90
CA SER A 131 3.24 -17.36 -9.40
C SER A 131 4.31 -17.62 -10.45
N ARG A 132 5.43 -18.21 -10.04
CA ARG A 132 6.51 -18.60 -10.93
C ARG A 132 7.19 -19.89 -10.47
N ASP A 133 7.24 -20.87 -11.34
CA ASP A 133 8.03 -22.09 -11.19
C ASP A 133 9.10 -22.21 -12.28
N ARG A 134 9.88 -23.29 -12.20
CA ARG A 134 10.97 -23.61 -13.14
C ARG A 134 10.49 -24.41 -14.36
N HIS A 135 9.23 -24.86 -14.38
CA HIS A 135 8.68 -25.77 -15.38
C HIS A 135 7.59 -25.14 -16.24
N THR A 136 6.66 -24.39 -15.62
CA THR A 136 5.60 -23.66 -16.36
C THR A 136 5.97 -22.21 -16.65
N GLY A 137 7.00 -21.68 -15.96
CA GLY A 137 7.36 -20.26 -16.02
C GLY A 137 6.47 -19.43 -15.11
N MET A 138 6.03 -18.26 -15.57
CA MET A 138 5.17 -17.36 -14.82
C MET A 138 3.70 -17.57 -15.17
N THR A 139 2.85 -17.80 -14.17
CA THR A 139 1.39 -17.92 -14.32
C THR A 139 0.69 -16.77 -13.60
N VAL A 140 -0.45 -16.31 -14.12
CA VAL A 140 -1.31 -15.28 -13.52
C VAL A 140 -2.70 -15.85 -13.33
N ASP A 141 -3.25 -15.66 -12.12
CA ASP A 141 -4.59 -16.08 -11.71
C ASP A 141 -5.45 -14.83 -11.49
N PRO A 142 -6.22 -14.37 -12.50
CA PRO A 142 -7.01 -13.15 -12.41
C PRO A 142 -8.25 -13.34 -11.53
N PHE A 143 -8.57 -12.34 -10.71
CA PHE A 143 -9.78 -12.39 -9.86
C PHE A 143 -11.08 -12.44 -10.67
N HIS A 144 -11.05 -11.94 -11.92
CA HIS A 144 -12.18 -11.91 -12.83
C HIS A 144 -11.77 -12.19 -14.28
N GLY A 145 -12.46 -13.12 -14.94
CA GLY A 145 -12.38 -13.35 -16.38
C GLY A 145 -10.99 -13.81 -16.85
N VAL A 146 -10.42 -13.09 -17.83
CA VAL A 146 -9.08 -13.34 -18.36
C VAL A 146 -8.30 -12.03 -18.48
N VAL A 147 -6.99 -12.10 -18.20
CA VAL A 147 -6.09 -10.94 -18.36
C VAL A 147 -6.06 -10.53 -19.83
N SER A 148 -6.34 -9.27 -20.10
CA SER A 148 -6.48 -8.73 -21.46
C SER A 148 -5.86 -7.33 -21.59
N GLY A 149 -6.09 -6.65 -22.71
CA GLY A 149 -5.81 -5.23 -22.87
C GLY A 149 -4.36 -4.82 -22.58
N LYS A 150 -4.19 -3.85 -21.68
CA LYS A 150 -2.89 -3.26 -21.31
C LYS A 150 -1.99 -4.28 -20.62
N VAL A 151 -2.53 -5.00 -19.64
CA VAL A 151 -1.83 -5.99 -18.82
C VAL A 151 -1.31 -7.14 -19.66
N ALA A 152 -2.14 -7.73 -20.52
CA ALA A 152 -1.73 -8.85 -21.38
C ALA A 152 -0.55 -8.49 -22.31
N ARG A 153 -0.45 -7.24 -22.76
CA ARG A 153 0.71 -6.73 -23.51
C ARG A 153 1.94 -6.45 -22.64
N ALA A 154 1.75 -6.14 -21.35
CA ALA A 154 2.82 -5.89 -20.41
C ALA A 154 3.44 -7.17 -19.82
N LEU A 155 2.65 -8.23 -19.58
CA LEU A 155 3.12 -9.46 -18.93
C LEU A 155 4.37 -10.08 -19.59
N PRO A 156 4.53 -10.18 -20.93
CA PRO A 156 5.74 -10.73 -21.54
C PRO A 156 7.00 -9.87 -21.31
N ARG A 157 6.87 -8.59 -20.92
CA ARG A 157 7.96 -7.72 -20.48
C ARG A 157 8.25 -7.91 -18.99
N LEU A 158 7.21 -7.90 -18.16
CA LEU A 158 7.30 -8.05 -16.70
C LEU A 158 7.86 -9.43 -16.31
N ALA A 159 7.44 -10.50 -16.99
CA ALA A 159 7.87 -11.87 -16.75
C ALA A 159 9.36 -12.17 -17.03
N ARG A 160 10.09 -11.27 -17.70
CA ARG A 160 11.53 -11.46 -17.97
C ARG A 160 12.38 -11.18 -16.73
N ASN A 161 12.10 -10.06 -16.07
CA ASN A 161 12.66 -9.67 -14.79
C ASN A 161 11.49 -9.35 -13.84
N PRO A 162 10.78 -10.36 -13.31
CA PRO A 162 9.84 -10.13 -12.22
C PRO A 162 10.63 -9.70 -10.98
N PRO A 163 10.01 -8.98 -10.04
CA PRO A 163 10.63 -8.75 -8.73
C PRO A 163 10.56 -10.06 -7.93
N GLY A 164 11.72 -10.68 -7.69
CA GLY A 164 11.85 -12.06 -7.16
C GLY A 164 12.53 -13.01 -8.15
#